data_AF-A0AAE4JSN3-F1
#
_entry.id   AF-A0AAE4JSN3-F1
#
_cell.length_a   1.000
_cell.length_b   1.000
_cell.length_c   1.000
_cell.angle_alpha   90.00
_cell.angle_beta   90.00
_cell.angle_gamma   90.00
#
_symmetry.space_group_name_H-M   'P 1'
#
loop_
_entity.id
_entity.type
_entity.pdbx_description
1 polymer ?
#
loop_
_entity_poly.entity_id
_entity_poly.type
_entity_poly.pdbx_seq_one_letter_code
_entity_poly.pdbx_strand_id
1 'polypeptide(L)' 'MKVAFPDAKTAVMVYSDEIIVLKEAVAASGARYVGENFQLWSNGKNELNLASISEDDAVKGKVAEDKGRTCKLVK' A
#
# COMPACT_ATOMS: atom_id res chain seq x y z
N MET A 1 -2.36 10.25 7.67
CA MET A 1 -1.50 9.11 7.30
C MET A 1 -0.35 9.63 6.47
N LYS A 2 0.88 9.23 6.76
CA LYS A 2 2.09 9.60 6.01
C LYS A 2 2.66 8.34 5.37
N VAL A 3 3.13 8.43 4.13
CA VAL A 3 3.78 7.32 3.44
C VAL A 3 5.11 7.83 2.90
N ALA A 4 6.17 7.05 3.10
CA ALA A 4 7.51 7.28 2.59
C ALA A 4 7.97 6.06 1.79
N PHE A 5 8.76 6.30 0.74
CA PHE A 5 9.33 5.25 -0.10
C PHE A 5 10.85 5.31 0.06
N PRO A 6 11.44 4.58 1.03
CA PRO A 6 12.90 4.58 1.20
C PRO A 6 13.63 4.01 -0.01
N ASP A 7 12.99 3.11 -0.76
CA ASP A 7 13.49 2.53 -1.99
C ASP A 7 12.33 2.18 -2.95
N ALA A 8 12.63 1.68 -4.15
CA ALA A 8 11.62 1.36 -5.17
C ALA A 8 10.74 0.15 -4.83
N LYS A 9 11.12 -0.66 -3.84
CA LYS A 9 10.47 -1.92 -3.46
C LYS A 9 9.83 -1.89 -2.08
N THR A 10 10.05 -0.83 -1.32
CA THR A 10 9.61 -0.70 0.06
C THR A 10 8.80 0.57 0.23
N ALA A 11 7.61 0.45 0.81
CA ALA A 11 6.82 1.58 1.24
C ALA A 11 6.63 1.50 2.76
N VAL A 12 6.90 2.59 3.46
CA VAL A 12 6.73 2.70 4.90
C VAL A 12 5.61 3.68 5.16
N MET A 13 4.59 3.27 5.89
CA MET A 13 3.46 4.12 6.24
C MET A 13 3.33 4.27 7.75
N VAL A 14 2.91 5.47 8.17
CA VAL A 14 2.54 5.74 9.56
C VAL A 14 1.02 5.76 9.65
N TYR A 15 0.46 4.78 10.37
CA TYR A 15 -0.97 4.60 10.60
C TYR A 15 -1.22 4.48 12.11
N SER A 16 -2.02 5.39 12.67
CA SER A 16 -2.33 5.40 14.10
C SER A 16 -1.08 5.41 15.01
N ASP A 17 -0.06 6.19 14.63
CA ASP A 17 1.28 6.26 15.26
C ASP A 17 2.11 4.97 15.20
N GLU A 18 1.62 3.92 14.53
CA GLU A 18 2.37 2.71 14.21
C GLU A 18 3.03 2.81 12.83
N ILE A 19 4.23 2.24 12.71
CA ILE A 19 4.98 2.16 11.46
C ILE A 19 4.70 0.81 10.84
N ILE A 20 4.04 0.83 9.68
CA ILE A 20 3.72 -0.36 8.90
C ILE A 20 4.65 -0.39 7.69
N VAL A 21 5.32 -1.52 7.49
CA VAL A 21 6.22 -1.75 6.35
C VAL A 21 5.51 -2.60 5.31
N LEU A 22 5.41 -2.06 4.10
CA LEU A 22 4.80 -2.69 2.94
C LEU A 22 5.89 -3.02 1.92
N LYS A 23 5.81 -4.20 1.32
CA LYS A 23 6.73 -4.63 0.25
C LYS A 23 6.05 -4.63 -1.10
N GLU A 24 6.79 -4.30 -2.14
CA GLU A 24 6.32 -4.35 -3.52
C GLU A 24 5.78 -5.75 -3.83
N ALA A 25 4.59 -5.78 -4.43
CA ALA A 25 3.89 -6.96 -4.88
C ALA A 25 3.58 -6.83 -6.37
N VAL A 26 3.42 -7.96 -7.06
CA VAL A 26 3.12 -7.97 -8.49
C VAL A 26 1.81 -7.25 -8.77
N ALA A 27 1.87 -6.28 -9.69
CA ALA A 27 0.75 -5.47 -10.13
C ALA A 27 0.66 -5.48 -11.65
N ALA A 28 -0.57 -5.47 -12.18
CA ALA A 28 -0.81 -5.34 -13.62
C ALA A 28 -0.57 -3.89 -14.12
N SER A 29 -0.70 -2.89 -13.25
CA SER A 29 -0.46 -1.47 -13.56
C SER A 29 -0.20 -0.67 -12.29
N GLY A 30 0.74 0.28 -12.33
CA GLY A 30 1.18 1.04 -11.16
C GLY A 30 2.10 0.25 -10.23
N ALA A 31 2.42 0.83 -9.06
CA ALA A 31 3.18 0.15 -8.01
C ALA A 31 2.23 -0.31 -6.91
N ARG A 32 2.27 -1.59 -6.58
CA ARG A 32 1.47 -2.20 -5.51
C ARG A 32 2.42 -2.63 -4.40
N TYR A 33 2.05 -2.31 -3.16
CA TYR A 33 2.76 -2.72 -1.97
C TYR A 33 1.80 -3.41 -1.01
N VAL A 34 2.23 -4.48 -0.37
CA VAL A 34 1.40 -5.27 0.55
C VAL A 34 2.21 -5.55 1.82
N GLY A 35 1.56 -5.45 2.98
CA GLY A 35 2.16 -5.71 4.29
C GLY A 35 1.14 -5.52 5.41
N GLU A 36 1.24 -6.34 6.46
CA GLU A 36 0.40 -6.28 7.66
C GLU A 36 -1.11 -6.05 7.39
N ASN A 37 -1.70 -6.86 6.49
CA ASN A 37 -3.13 -6.75 6.12
C ASN A 37 -3.53 -5.43 5.45
N PHE A 38 -2.55 -4.70 4.92
CA PHE A 38 -2.76 -3.53 4.09
C PHE A 38 -2.19 -3.72 2.69
N GLN A 39 -2.89 -3.13 1.74
CA GLN A 39 -2.46 -2.98 0.36
C GLN A 39 -2.41 -1.49 0.03
N LEU A 40 -1.24 -1.03 -0.39
CA LEU A 40 -1.05 0.31 -0.93
C LEU A 40 -0.86 0.22 -2.43
N TRP A 41 -1.66 0.96 -3.19
CA TRP A 41 -1.56 1.04 -4.64
C TRP A 41 -1.27 2.48 -5.08
N SER A 42 -0.15 2.71 -5.77
CA SER A 42 0.11 4.00 -6.41
C SER A 42 -0.54 4.07 -7.78
N ASN A 43 -1.54 4.93 -7.94
CA ASN A 43 -2.24 5.17 -9.21
C ASN A 43 -1.78 6.49 -9.83
N GLY A 44 -0.47 6.64 -10.08
CA GLY A 44 0.09 7.80 -10.78
C GLY A 44 -0.04 9.15 -10.05
N LYS A 45 0.66 10.19 -10.57
CA LYS A 45 0.71 11.61 -10.14
C LYS A 45 0.38 11.90 -8.65
N ASN A 46 1.04 11.19 -7.73
CA ASN A 46 0.97 11.38 -6.27
C ASN A 46 -0.30 10.89 -5.56
N GLU A 47 -1.11 10.06 -6.22
CA GLU A 47 -2.26 9.41 -5.59
C GLU A 47 -1.90 8.00 -5.15
N LEU A 48 -2.04 7.75 -3.85
CA LEU A 48 -1.92 6.43 -3.25
C LEU A 48 -3.31 5.98 -2.80
N ASN A 49 -3.68 4.74 -3.04
CA ASN A 49 -4.87 4.12 -2.47
C ASN A 49 -4.43 3.10 -1.43
N LEU A 50 -4.87 3.27 -0.19
CA LEU A 50 -4.67 2.26 0.85
C LEU A 50 -5.97 1.50 1.07
N ALA A 51 -5.94 0.20 0.85
CA ALA A 51 -7.04 -0.71 1.10
C ALA A 51 -6.64 -1.73 2.18
N SER A 52 -7.59 -2.12 3.01
CA SER A 52 -7.41 -3.28 3.89
C SER A 52 -7.55 -4.56 3.08
N ILE A 53 -6.64 -5.51 3.28
CA ILE A 53 -6.66 -6.82 2.63
C ILE A 53 -6.59 -7.90 3.70
N SER A 54 -7.31 -9.01 3.50
CA SER A 54 -7.19 -10.15 4.41
C SER A 54 -5.81 -10.79 4.28
N GLU A 55 -5.29 -11.41 5.35
CA GLU A 55 -4.00 -12.09 5.33
C GLU A 55 -3.97 -13.21 4.28
N ASP A 56 -5.07 -13.97 4.21
CA ASP A 56 -5.29 -15.00 3.20
C ASP A 56 -5.18 -14.45 1.76
N ASP A 57 -5.80 -13.31 1.48
CA ASP A 57 -5.79 -12.70 0.16
C ASP A 57 -4.42 -12.07 -0.17
N ALA A 58 -3.74 -11.50 0.83
CA ALA A 58 -2.39 -10.99 0.71
C ALA A 58 -1.40 -12.11 0.34
N VAL A 59 -1.48 -13.26 1.02
CA VAL A 59 -0.65 -14.44 0.73
C VAL A 59 -0.99 -15.06 -0.62
N LYS A 60 -2.28 -15.07 -1.00
CA LYS A 60 -2.74 -15.57 -2.32
C LYS A 60 -2.49 -14.58 -3.46
N GLY A 61 -1.91 -13.41 -3.18
CA GLY A 61 -1.63 -12.37 -4.18
C GLY A 61 -2.87 -11.68 -4.75
N LYS A 62 -4.05 -11.93 -4.17
CA LYS A 62 -5.33 -11.32 -4.59
C LYS A 62 -5.35 -9.84 -4.25
N VAL A 63 -6.13 -9.07 -4.99
CA VAL A 63 -6.28 -7.62 -4.75
C VAL A 63 -7.29 -7.39 -3.64
N ALA A 64 -7.05 -6.38 -2.79
CA ALA A 64 -8.02 -5.94 -1.79
C ALA A 64 -9.40 -5.65 -2.42
N GLU A 65 -10.46 -6.22 -1.87
CA GLU A 65 -11.85 -5.92 -2.30
C GLU A 65 -12.35 -4.57 -1.77
N ASP A 66 -11.69 -4.05 -0.73
CA ASP A 66 -11.95 -2.72 -0.20
C ASP A 66 -11.59 -1.64 -1.23
N LYS A 67 -12.48 -0.66 -1.40
CA LYS A 67 -12.25 0.51 -2.27
C LYS A 67 -11.11 1.39 -1.74
N GLY A 68 -10.75 1.22 -0.48
CA GLY A 68 -9.63 1.87 0.15
C GLY A 68 -9.82 3.37 0.35
N ARG A 69 -8.76 4.02 0.83
CA ARG A 69 -8.71 5.45 1.14
C ARG A 69 -7.61 6.10 0.30
N THR A 70 -7.96 7.16 -0.42
CA THR A 70 -6.98 7.96 -1.16
C THR A 70 -6.11 8.73 -0.18
N CYS A 71 -4.81 8.45 -0.23
CA CYS A 71 -3.77 9.09 0.53
C CYS A 71 -2.96 10.00 -0.40
N LYS A 72 -2.74 11.23 0.05
CA LYS A 72 -1.85 12.16 -0.65
C LYS A 72 -0.42 11.95 -0.18
N LEU A 73 0.52 11.94 -1.12
CA LEU A 73 1.93 12.00 -0.78
C LEU A 73 2.20 13.33 -0.05
N VAL A 74 2.80 13.26 1.14
CA VAL A 74 3.31 14.45 1.80
C VAL A 74 4.71 14.69 1.24
N LYS A 75 4.90 15.83 0.56
CA LYS A 75 6.15 16.20 -0.09
C LYS A 75 7.15 16.78 0.90
#